data_AF-A0A090L3G3-F1
#
_entry.id   AF-A0A090L3G3-F1
#
_cell.length_a   1.000
_cell.length_b   1.000
_cell.length_c   1.000
_cell.angle_alpha   90.00
_cell.angle_beta   90.00
_cell.angle_gamma   90.00
#
_symmetry.space_group_name_H-M   'P 1'
#
loop_
_entity.id
_entity.type
_entity.pdbx_description
1 polymer ?
#
loop_
_entity_poly.entity_id
_entity_poly.type
_entity_poly.pdbx_seq_one_letter_code
_entity_poly.pdbx_strand_id
1 'polypeptide(L)'
;MSDQIEELNEKVEENSSDDEVFKLKIQLKSIKVENERLMENSKKIKVATMKLKEKLNEKTKSNNELLEEVKSLKDKVKESDELHKESCTDLNEKLVQLEKENSKNEEIVNKLKKELENSIESFETKKLECDKLKNEYEDYKSKVDYLLKQKKDDSKEGSTTNDYAEMACTIRAQNIKITELENEKYSLETELSLLDESYNKLKEEFNKEKQFYIEKLTEFEKDFDSKIKEKEKNFEDDKYTYQQSIKETINNNEFLQKQVDDLKKQVSVLENQLSNATLQVSTLRQTSDVITKKRSHSPEVKSILLPKFEPAINIRSNIEAEMFLNSNEDFSVDDGLSPPIDKNEKFNLKDLLSENFDGVSEISPFNLDKWNSNDTEEEITLEHYEEALQKLKHFESLLKDSEIWNSQLEEQVKFLKTELRRITNNEERMQHLKNIEYVKDVILKFIKDEKVENERKQLIPILKTLLKLSDEEVNVLENFSTKFALNNTGKLTNNWGSYFKNLTGI
;
A
#
# COMPACT_ATOMS: atom_id res chain seq x y z
N MET A 1 -87.85 43.43 71.72
CA MET A 1 -86.39 43.63 71.77
C MET A 1 -85.64 42.39 72.30
N SER A 2 -86.28 41.21 72.42
CA SER A 2 -85.57 39.93 72.63
C SER A 2 -85.47 39.13 71.32
N ASP A 3 -86.51 39.17 70.49
CA ASP A 3 -86.55 38.41 69.22
C ASP A 3 -85.53 38.88 68.16
N GLN A 4 -85.01 40.10 68.27
CA GLN A 4 -83.98 40.62 67.36
C GLN A 4 -82.55 40.23 67.77
N ILE A 5 -82.35 39.85 69.04
CA ILE A 5 -81.02 39.43 69.54
C ILE A 5 -80.82 37.93 69.29
N GLU A 6 -81.90 37.14 69.33
CA GLU A 6 -81.87 35.72 69.03
C GLU A 6 -81.68 35.48 67.52
N GLU A 7 -82.34 36.26 66.66
CA GLU A 7 -82.14 36.19 65.20
C GLU A 7 -80.76 36.72 64.74
N LEU A 8 -80.14 37.61 65.53
CA LEU A 8 -78.78 38.11 65.26
C LEU A 8 -77.69 37.14 65.76
N ASN A 9 -77.92 36.42 66.87
CA ASN A 9 -76.98 35.38 67.31
C ASN A 9 -77.06 34.12 66.45
N GLU A 10 -78.26 33.74 66.00
CA GLU A 10 -78.43 32.58 65.12
C GLU A 10 -77.83 32.84 63.73
N LYS A 11 -77.89 34.07 63.20
CA LYS A 11 -77.17 34.46 61.96
C LYS A 11 -75.66 34.63 62.11
N VAL A 12 -75.14 34.75 63.33
CA VAL A 12 -73.70 34.86 63.61
C VAL A 12 -73.09 33.48 63.87
N GLU A 13 -73.86 32.52 64.38
CA GLU A 13 -73.43 31.12 64.56
C GLU A 13 -73.72 30.22 63.33
N GLU A 14 -74.74 30.52 62.52
CA GLU A 14 -75.09 29.71 61.34
C GLU A 14 -74.63 30.41 60.04
N ASN A 15 -73.65 29.78 59.37
CA ASN A 15 -73.48 29.78 57.89
C ASN A 15 -72.59 30.81 57.17
N SER A 16 -71.63 31.50 57.79
CA SER A 16 -70.55 32.11 56.96
C SER A 16 -69.13 32.04 57.52
N SER A 17 -68.92 32.07 58.84
CA SER A 17 -67.55 32.10 59.35
C SER A 17 -66.85 30.73 59.27
N ASP A 18 -67.44 29.67 59.82
CA ASP A 18 -66.74 28.38 59.91
C ASP A 18 -66.66 27.61 58.58
N ASP A 19 -67.69 27.68 57.74
CA ASP A 19 -67.70 27.04 56.42
C ASP A 19 -66.79 27.75 55.41
N GLU A 20 -66.74 29.09 55.43
CA GLU A 20 -65.77 29.83 54.61
C GLU A 20 -64.34 29.65 55.13
N VAL A 21 -64.14 29.66 56.46
CA VAL A 21 -62.84 29.35 57.08
C VAL A 21 -62.41 27.93 56.72
N PHE A 22 -63.32 26.95 56.71
CA PHE A 22 -63.02 25.58 56.31
C PHE A 22 -62.65 25.48 54.82
N LYS A 23 -63.39 26.15 53.93
CA LYS A 23 -63.06 26.24 52.49
C LYS A 23 -61.72 26.92 52.26
N LEU A 24 -61.44 28.03 52.93
CA LEU A 24 -60.15 28.73 52.88
C LEU A 24 -59.02 27.85 53.41
N LYS A 25 -59.26 27.06 54.47
CA LYS A 25 -58.26 26.12 55.03
C LYS A 25 -57.97 24.96 54.09
N ILE A 26 -58.98 24.47 53.35
CA ILE A 26 -58.79 23.48 52.28
C ILE A 26 -57.99 24.09 51.12
N GLN A 27 -58.35 25.29 50.67
CA GLN A 27 -57.61 25.99 49.62
C GLN A 27 -56.16 26.26 50.03
N LEU A 28 -55.92 26.69 51.27
CA LEU A 28 -54.58 26.95 51.79
C LEU A 28 -53.76 25.66 51.91
N LYS A 29 -54.37 24.53 52.29
CA LYS A 29 -53.73 23.20 52.22
C LYS A 29 -53.41 22.80 50.78
N SER A 30 -54.32 23.01 49.83
CA SER A 30 -54.10 22.71 48.41
C SER A 30 -52.96 23.55 47.84
N ILE A 31 -52.95 24.86 48.12
CA ILE A 31 -51.88 25.79 47.74
C ILE A 31 -50.56 25.39 48.38
N LYS A 32 -50.56 24.94 49.64
CA LYS A 32 -49.33 24.48 50.31
C LYS A 32 -48.75 23.24 49.62
N VAL A 33 -49.58 22.25 49.29
CA VAL A 33 -49.15 21.04 48.55
C VAL A 33 -48.65 21.40 47.15
N GLU A 34 -49.32 22.34 46.49
CA GLU A 34 -48.89 22.85 45.17
C GLU A 34 -47.56 23.61 45.25
N ASN A 35 -47.36 24.45 46.27
CA ASN A 35 -46.09 25.14 46.52
C ASN A 35 -44.96 24.15 46.82
N GLU A 36 -45.21 23.11 47.61
CA GLU A 36 -44.22 22.05 47.87
C GLU A 36 -43.85 21.32 46.57
N ARG A 37 -44.82 21.02 45.71
CA ARG A 37 -44.59 20.43 44.39
C ARG A 37 -43.80 21.37 43.47
N LEU A 38 -44.12 22.66 43.43
CA LEU A 38 -43.41 23.66 42.63
C LEU A 38 -41.98 23.87 43.14
N MET A 39 -41.77 23.87 44.46
CA MET A 39 -40.44 23.92 45.07
C MET A 39 -39.61 22.70 44.70
N GLU A 40 -40.20 21.50 44.73
CA GLU A 40 -39.52 20.28 44.32
C GLU A 40 -39.21 20.25 42.82
N ASN A 41 -40.13 20.73 41.98
CA ASN A 41 -39.88 20.91 40.54
C ASN A 41 -38.77 21.94 40.27
N SER A 42 -38.76 23.06 41.00
CA SER A 42 -37.72 24.09 40.91
C SER A 42 -36.34 23.53 41.28
N LYS A 43 -36.26 22.72 42.34
CA LYS A 43 -35.03 22.00 42.72
C LYS A 43 -34.57 21.05 41.61
N LYS A 44 -35.48 20.25 41.04
CA LYS A 44 -35.16 19.33 39.93
C LYS A 44 -34.66 20.09 38.69
N ILE A 45 -35.30 21.19 38.33
CA ILE A 45 -34.88 22.06 37.22
C ILE A 45 -33.49 22.63 37.52
N LYS A 46 -33.23 23.11 38.75
CA LYS A 46 -31.93 23.64 39.13
C LYS A 46 -30.81 22.59 39.06
N VAL A 47 -31.09 21.36 39.48
CA VAL A 47 -30.13 20.24 39.34
C VAL A 47 -29.91 19.91 37.87
N ALA A 48 -30.96 19.89 37.05
CA ALA A 48 -30.84 19.65 35.61
C ALA A 48 -30.05 20.75 34.90
N THR A 49 -30.26 22.03 35.24
CA THR A 49 -29.51 23.15 34.67
C THR A 49 -28.05 23.14 35.10
N MET A 50 -27.73 22.77 36.34
CA MET A 50 -26.34 22.56 36.78
C MET A 50 -25.66 21.45 36.00
N LYS A 51 -26.30 20.29 35.82
CA LYS A 51 -25.76 19.17 35.01
C LYS A 51 -25.55 19.56 33.55
N LEU A 52 -26.47 20.33 32.96
CA LEU A 52 -26.30 20.84 31.59
C LEU A 52 -25.16 21.84 31.49
N LYS A 53 -24.98 22.71 32.48
CA LYS A 53 -23.86 23.66 32.53
C LYS A 53 -22.52 22.95 32.66
N GLU A 54 -22.46 21.90 33.47
CA GLU A 54 -21.26 21.07 33.64
C GLU A 54 -20.89 20.36 32.33
N LYS A 55 -21.86 19.68 31.68
CA LYS A 55 -21.66 19.08 30.35
C LYS A 55 -21.25 20.10 29.29
N LEU A 56 -21.81 21.31 29.34
CA LEU A 56 -21.43 22.38 28.43
C LEU A 56 -19.97 22.80 28.66
N ASN A 57 -19.55 22.91 29.93
CA ASN A 57 -18.18 23.27 30.28
C ASN A 57 -17.17 22.18 29.87
N GLU A 58 -17.51 20.90 30.07
CA GLU A 58 -16.72 19.77 29.58
C GLU A 58 -16.59 19.80 28.05
N LYS A 59 -17.68 20.05 27.33
CA LYS A 59 -17.65 20.19 25.87
C LYS A 59 -16.82 21.38 25.40
N THR A 60 -16.88 22.52 26.08
CA THR A 60 -16.01 23.66 25.74
C THR A 60 -14.55 23.36 26.00
N LYS A 61 -14.22 22.60 27.06
CA LYS A 61 -12.84 22.20 27.35
C LYS A 61 -12.31 21.24 26.28
N SER A 62 -13.05 20.19 25.96
CA SER A 62 -12.70 19.24 24.89
C SER A 62 -12.58 19.93 23.53
N ASN A 63 -13.42 20.92 23.22
CA ASN A 63 -13.31 21.68 21.98
C ASN A 63 -12.06 22.56 21.92
N ASN A 64 -11.62 23.12 23.05
CA ASN A 64 -10.37 23.88 23.11
C ASN A 64 -9.14 22.97 22.94
N GLU A 65 -9.16 21.79 23.55
CA GLU A 65 -8.11 20.77 23.38
C GLU A 65 -8.00 20.34 21.91
N LEU A 66 -9.13 20.07 21.25
CA LEU A 66 -9.16 19.78 19.80
C LEU A 66 -8.65 20.96 18.95
N LEU A 67 -8.94 22.19 19.34
CA LEU A 67 -8.46 23.38 18.63
C LEU A 67 -6.94 23.52 18.72
N GLU A 68 -6.35 23.23 19.88
CA GLU A 68 -4.90 23.22 20.08
C GLU A 68 -4.24 22.08 19.30
N GLU A 69 -4.83 20.89 19.29
CA GLU A 69 -4.34 19.77 18.49
C GLU A 69 -4.36 20.09 16.99
N VAL A 70 -5.48 20.60 16.47
CA VAL A 70 -5.59 21.04 15.07
C VAL A 70 -4.55 22.11 14.73
N LYS A 71 -4.26 23.03 15.65
CA LYS A 71 -3.20 24.04 15.45
C LYS A 71 -1.82 23.38 15.36
N SER A 72 -1.51 22.43 16.26
CA SER A 72 -0.25 21.71 16.23
C SER A 72 -0.07 20.85 14.97
N LEU A 73 -1.13 20.19 14.51
CA LEU A 73 -1.13 19.42 13.27
C LEU A 73 -0.93 20.32 12.06
N LYS A 74 -1.58 21.50 12.04
CA LYS A 74 -1.40 22.48 10.96
C LYS A 74 0.04 22.98 10.87
N ASP A 75 0.71 23.18 12.01
CA ASP A 75 2.10 23.63 12.02
C ASP A 75 3.05 22.50 11.56
N LYS A 76 2.83 21.24 11.99
CA LYS A 76 3.58 20.07 11.47
C LYS A 76 3.42 19.86 9.96
N VAL A 77 2.21 20.07 9.43
CA VAL A 77 1.96 19.97 7.98
C VAL A 77 2.76 21.03 7.22
N LYS A 78 2.82 22.28 7.72
CA LYS A 78 3.61 23.34 7.08
C LYS A 78 5.11 23.04 7.10
N GLU A 79 5.62 22.53 8.22
CA GLU A 79 7.02 22.13 8.35
C GLU A 79 7.36 21.00 7.36
N SER A 80 6.48 20.00 7.23
CA SER A 80 6.64 18.94 6.23
C SER A 80 6.58 19.47 4.79
N ASP A 81 5.70 20.44 4.50
CA ASP A 81 5.61 21.07 3.17
C ASP A 81 6.85 21.89 2.83
N GLU A 82 7.47 22.56 3.81
CA GLU A 82 8.73 23.29 3.62
C GLU A 82 9.91 22.35 3.36
N LEU A 83 10.04 21.28 4.15
CA LEU A 83 11.05 20.25 3.91
C LEU A 83 10.89 19.58 2.54
N HIS A 84 9.66 19.30 2.12
CA HIS A 84 9.42 18.75 0.79
C HIS A 84 9.78 19.74 -0.33
N LYS A 85 9.56 21.04 -0.14
CA LYS A 85 9.97 22.06 -1.11
C LYS A 85 11.50 22.13 -1.23
N GLU A 86 12.21 22.11 -0.11
CA GLU A 86 13.67 22.11 -0.07
C GLU A 86 14.25 20.85 -0.75
N SER A 87 13.70 19.68 -0.46
CA SER A 87 14.10 18.44 -1.14
C SER A 87 13.83 18.47 -2.66
N CYS A 88 12.70 19.06 -3.08
CA CYS A 88 12.40 19.27 -4.49
C CYS A 88 13.39 20.22 -5.17
N THR A 89 13.81 21.30 -4.49
CA THR A 89 14.82 22.21 -5.05
C THR A 89 16.17 21.52 -5.20
N ASP A 90 16.60 20.73 -4.21
CA ASP A 90 17.85 19.98 -4.25
C ASP A 90 17.87 18.93 -5.37
N LEU A 91 16.77 18.18 -5.51
CA LEU A 91 16.62 17.20 -6.59
C LEU A 91 16.63 17.88 -7.96
N ASN A 92 15.97 19.04 -8.08
CA ASN A 92 15.97 19.80 -9.31
C ASN A 92 17.36 20.35 -9.65
N GLU A 93 18.13 20.81 -8.68
CA GLU A 93 19.52 21.22 -8.89
C GLU A 93 20.41 20.06 -9.35
N LYS A 94 20.29 18.88 -8.74
CA LYS A 94 20.99 17.67 -9.18
C LYS A 94 20.60 17.26 -10.60
N LEU A 95 19.32 17.37 -10.95
CA LEU A 95 18.83 17.08 -12.31
C LEU A 95 19.47 18.02 -13.32
N VAL A 96 19.51 19.33 -13.03
CA VAL A 96 20.17 20.33 -13.89
C VAL A 96 21.68 20.07 -14.03
N GLN A 97 22.36 19.58 -12.98
CA GLN A 97 23.76 19.18 -13.06
C GLN A 97 23.96 17.98 -13.99
N LEU A 98 23.14 16.94 -13.85
CA LEU A 98 23.17 15.76 -14.73
C LEU A 98 22.87 16.12 -16.18
N GLU A 99 21.92 17.03 -16.44
CA GLU A 99 21.64 17.52 -17.79
C GLU A 99 22.85 18.24 -18.41
N LYS A 100 23.56 19.06 -17.62
CA LYS A 100 24.80 19.72 -18.07
C LYS A 100 25.91 18.71 -18.36
N GLU A 101 26.08 17.70 -17.52
CA GLU A 101 27.06 16.64 -17.77
C GLU A 101 26.71 15.82 -19.01
N ASN A 102 25.43 15.48 -19.19
CA ASN A 102 24.97 14.76 -20.37
C ASN A 102 25.20 15.57 -21.66
N SER A 103 24.94 16.89 -21.62
CA SER A 103 25.24 17.78 -22.75
C SER A 103 26.74 17.82 -23.08
N LYS A 104 27.61 17.90 -22.06
CA LYS A 104 29.07 17.82 -22.27
C LYS A 104 29.50 16.48 -22.85
N ASN A 105 28.93 15.38 -22.37
CA ASN A 105 29.21 14.03 -22.89
C ASN A 105 28.76 13.90 -24.35
N GLU A 106 27.60 14.45 -24.72
CA GLU A 106 27.12 14.48 -26.10
C GLU A 106 28.07 15.26 -27.02
N GLU A 107 28.60 16.40 -26.57
CA GLU A 107 29.63 17.14 -27.31
C GLU A 107 30.91 16.33 -27.51
N ILE A 108 31.38 15.62 -26.48
CA ILE A 108 32.57 14.76 -26.56
C ILE A 108 32.33 13.61 -27.53
N VAL A 109 31.18 12.94 -27.45
CA VAL A 109 30.79 11.86 -28.36
C VAL A 109 30.76 12.37 -29.80
N ASN A 110 30.23 13.56 -30.05
CA ASN A 110 30.20 14.15 -31.39
C ASN A 110 31.60 14.51 -31.91
N LYS A 111 32.51 14.98 -31.05
CA LYS A 111 33.91 15.20 -31.42
C LYS A 111 34.61 13.88 -31.80
N LEU A 112 34.47 12.85 -30.97
CA LEU A 112 35.06 11.53 -31.24
C LEU A 112 34.48 10.89 -32.51
N LYS A 113 33.17 11.02 -32.73
CA LYS A 113 32.53 10.57 -33.99
C LYS A 113 33.14 11.26 -35.20
N LYS A 114 33.37 12.57 -35.13
CA LYS A 114 34.00 13.33 -36.22
C LYS A 114 35.46 12.92 -36.45
N GLU A 115 36.21 12.67 -35.39
CA GLU A 115 37.59 12.17 -35.48
C GLU A 115 37.65 10.76 -36.09
N LEU A 116 36.70 9.90 -35.74
CA LEU A 116 36.54 8.57 -36.32
C LEU A 116 36.20 8.66 -37.82
N GLU A 117 35.26 9.52 -38.19
CA GLU A 117 34.87 9.74 -39.59
C GLU A 117 36.05 10.24 -40.44
N ASN A 118 36.81 11.23 -39.93
CA ASN A 118 38.03 11.70 -40.57
C ASN A 118 39.09 10.58 -40.71
N SER A 119 39.24 9.73 -39.70
CA SER A 119 40.18 8.61 -39.74
C SER A 119 39.77 7.57 -40.79
N ILE A 120 38.47 7.29 -40.92
CA ILE A 120 37.91 6.41 -41.95
C ILE A 120 38.18 7.00 -43.35
N GLU A 121 37.91 8.28 -43.58
CA GLU A 121 38.20 8.94 -44.86
C GLU A 121 39.71 8.88 -45.20
N SER A 122 40.58 9.12 -44.22
CA SER A 122 42.03 9.00 -44.41
C SER A 122 42.47 7.56 -44.74
N PHE A 123 41.81 6.56 -44.14
CA PHE A 123 42.06 5.16 -44.43
C PHE A 123 41.58 4.78 -45.84
N GLU A 124 40.41 5.25 -46.26
CA GLU A 124 39.88 5.01 -47.61
C GLU A 124 40.76 5.64 -48.69
N THR A 125 41.23 6.87 -48.49
CA THR A 125 42.16 7.52 -49.42
C THR A 125 43.49 6.77 -49.52
N LYS A 126 44.06 6.31 -48.39
CA LYS A 126 45.28 5.49 -48.39
C LYS A 126 45.07 4.12 -49.04
N LYS A 127 43.91 3.50 -48.84
CA LYS A 127 43.54 2.25 -49.51
C LYS A 127 43.49 2.43 -51.03
N LEU A 128 42.87 3.52 -51.51
CA LEU A 128 42.85 3.86 -52.94
C LEU A 128 44.24 4.12 -53.50
N GLU A 129 45.13 4.78 -52.76
CA GLU A 129 46.54 4.96 -53.15
C GLU A 129 47.28 3.62 -53.25
N CYS A 130 47.10 2.72 -52.27
CA CYS A 130 47.67 1.38 -52.31
C CYS A 130 47.17 0.57 -53.51
N ASP A 131 45.88 0.63 -53.84
CA ASP A 131 45.31 -0.05 -55.00
C ASP A 131 45.86 0.50 -56.32
N LYS A 132 46.07 1.83 -56.42
CA LYS A 132 46.74 2.44 -57.57
C LYS A 132 48.19 1.98 -57.71
N LEU A 133 48.98 2.04 -56.64
CA LEU A 133 50.37 1.57 -56.62
C LEU A 133 50.48 0.08 -56.95
N LYS A 134 49.52 -0.73 -56.51
CA LYS A 134 49.44 -2.15 -56.86
C LYS A 134 49.19 -2.37 -58.35
N ASN A 135 48.29 -1.59 -58.95
CA ASN A 135 48.06 -1.64 -60.39
C ASN A 135 49.31 -1.21 -61.17
N GLU A 136 49.95 -0.10 -60.76
CA GLU A 136 51.22 0.35 -61.35
C GLU A 136 52.31 -0.72 -61.22
N TYR A 137 52.40 -1.41 -60.07
CA TYR A 137 53.35 -2.49 -59.87
C TYR A 137 53.11 -3.68 -60.80
N GLU A 138 51.85 -4.10 -60.99
CA GLU A 138 51.52 -5.18 -61.95
C GLU A 138 51.79 -4.76 -63.41
N ASP A 139 51.58 -3.48 -63.75
CA ASP A 139 51.95 -2.92 -65.05
C ASP A 139 53.47 -2.94 -65.24
N TYR A 140 54.24 -2.51 -64.23
CA TYR A 140 55.70 -2.57 -64.26
C TYR A 140 56.22 -4.00 -64.38
N LYS A 141 55.64 -4.94 -63.63
CA LYS A 141 55.99 -6.36 -63.70
C LYS A 141 55.71 -6.93 -65.09
N SER A 142 54.55 -6.63 -65.67
CA SER A 142 54.20 -7.03 -67.04
C SER A 142 55.18 -6.45 -68.06
N LYS A 143 55.61 -5.19 -67.88
CA LYS A 143 56.61 -4.54 -68.72
C LYS A 143 58.00 -5.15 -68.56
N VAL A 144 58.40 -5.52 -67.35
CA VAL A 144 59.65 -6.22 -67.07
C VAL A 144 59.63 -7.61 -67.69
N ASP A 145 58.55 -8.38 -67.54
CA ASP A 145 58.40 -9.70 -68.17
C ASP A 145 58.47 -9.61 -69.70
N TYR A 146 57.88 -8.56 -70.27
CA TYR A 146 57.99 -8.26 -71.70
C TYR A 146 59.44 -7.95 -72.12
N LEU A 147 60.14 -7.09 -71.36
CA LEU A 147 61.54 -6.75 -71.62
C LEU A 147 62.49 -7.94 -71.39
N LEU A 148 62.21 -8.80 -70.40
CA LEU A 148 62.99 -10.00 -70.12
C LEU A 148 62.82 -11.02 -71.25
N LYS A 149 61.62 -11.11 -71.82
CA LYS A 149 61.34 -11.90 -73.02
C LYS A 149 62.08 -11.33 -74.24
N GLN A 150 62.11 -10.00 -74.38
CA GLN A 150 62.87 -9.32 -75.44
C GLN A 150 64.39 -9.51 -75.28
N LYS A 151 64.95 -9.42 -74.06
CA LYS A 151 66.37 -9.69 -73.79
C LYS A 151 66.79 -11.14 -74.02
N LYS A 152 65.87 -12.11 -73.83
CA LYS A 152 66.11 -13.51 -74.22
C LYS A 152 66.27 -13.68 -75.72
N ASP A 153 65.67 -12.80 -76.52
CA ASP A 153 65.76 -12.83 -77.98
C ASP A 153 66.93 -11.99 -78.55
N ASP A 154 67.46 -11.01 -77.78
CA ASP A 154 68.50 -10.05 -78.24
C ASP A 154 69.89 -10.16 -77.54
N SER A 155 70.34 -11.36 -77.15
CA SER A 155 71.63 -11.51 -76.47
C SER A 155 72.83 -11.71 -77.42
N LYS A 156 73.38 -10.62 -77.98
CA LYS A 156 74.79 -10.53 -78.41
C LYS A 156 75.42 -9.16 -78.11
N GLU A 157 76.56 -9.24 -77.40
CA GLU A 157 77.67 -8.27 -77.28
C GLU A 157 77.39 -7.01 -76.42
N GLY A 158 78.25 -6.53 -75.50
CA GLY A 158 79.60 -6.89 -75.04
C GLY A 158 80.18 -5.70 -74.25
N SER A 159 81.12 -5.94 -73.32
CA SER A 159 82.20 -5.02 -72.85
C SER A 159 82.52 -5.13 -71.36
N THR A 160 83.20 -6.21 -70.97
CA THR A 160 83.73 -6.42 -69.62
C THR A 160 85.07 -5.70 -69.43
N THR A 161 85.06 -4.52 -68.80
CA THR A 161 86.24 -4.02 -68.04
C THR A 161 85.90 -2.86 -67.09
N ASN A 162 84.86 -2.06 -67.34
CA ASN A 162 84.34 -1.08 -66.36
C ASN A 162 83.34 -1.71 -65.37
N ASP A 163 82.69 -2.79 -65.80
CA ASP A 163 81.69 -3.54 -65.02
C ASP A 163 82.25 -4.11 -63.72
N TYR A 164 83.54 -4.46 -63.62
CA TYR A 164 84.06 -5.11 -62.43
C TYR A 164 84.18 -4.16 -61.23
N ALA A 165 84.52 -2.88 -61.49
CA ALA A 165 84.60 -1.87 -60.44
C ALA A 165 83.20 -1.41 -59.99
N GLU A 166 82.28 -1.24 -60.93
CA GLU A 166 80.87 -0.95 -60.64
C GLU A 166 80.19 -2.13 -59.93
N MET A 167 80.51 -3.37 -60.32
CA MET A 167 80.07 -4.60 -59.64
C MET A 167 80.66 -4.68 -58.21
N ALA A 168 81.93 -4.33 -58.03
CA ALA A 168 82.52 -4.28 -56.69
C ALA A 168 81.90 -3.19 -55.80
N CYS A 169 81.58 -2.01 -56.34
CA CYS A 169 80.89 -0.94 -55.61
C CYS A 169 79.43 -1.30 -55.29
N THR A 170 78.71 -1.96 -56.21
CA THR A 170 77.35 -2.44 -55.96
C THR A 170 77.33 -3.58 -54.93
N ILE A 171 78.29 -4.50 -54.97
CA ILE A 171 78.46 -5.53 -53.92
C ILE A 171 78.72 -4.89 -52.55
N ARG A 172 79.58 -3.86 -52.47
CA ARG A 172 79.80 -3.14 -51.21
C ARG A 172 78.54 -2.43 -50.71
N ALA A 173 77.80 -1.76 -51.60
CA ALA A 173 76.54 -1.10 -51.25
C ALA A 173 75.49 -2.12 -50.79
N GLN A 174 75.40 -3.28 -51.44
CA GLN A 174 74.53 -4.38 -51.04
C GLN A 174 74.94 -4.96 -49.68
N ASN A 175 76.24 -5.14 -49.40
CA ASN A 175 76.71 -5.61 -48.10
C ASN A 175 76.40 -4.61 -46.98
N ILE A 176 76.57 -3.30 -47.21
CA ILE A 176 76.15 -2.27 -46.26
C ILE A 176 74.64 -2.38 -46.02
N LYS A 177 73.84 -2.53 -47.08
CA LYS A 177 72.40 -2.68 -46.94
C LYS A 177 71.99 -3.95 -46.19
N ILE A 178 72.69 -5.05 -46.40
CA ILE A 178 72.50 -6.30 -45.64
C ILE A 178 72.77 -6.05 -44.16
N THR A 179 73.88 -5.40 -43.80
CA THR A 179 74.19 -5.10 -42.40
C THR A 179 73.18 -4.14 -41.76
N GLU A 180 72.65 -3.16 -42.50
CA GLU A 180 71.57 -2.29 -42.02
C GLU A 180 70.29 -3.08 -41.76
N LEU A 181 69.89 -3.97 -42.68
CA LEU A 181 68.70 -4.82 -42.53
C LEU A 181 68.87 -5.83 -41.41
N GLU A 182 70.09 -6.35 -41.19
CA GLU A 182 70.41 -7.23 -40.06
C GLU A 182 70.28 -6.50 -38.72
N ASN A 183 70.75 -5.25 -38.64
CA ASN A 183 70.60 -4.42 -37.43
C ASN A 183 69.13 -4.05 -37.18
N GLU A 184 68.38 -3.70 -38.23
CA GLU A 184 66.94 -3.42 -38.13
C GLU A 184 66.16 -4.65 -37.68
N LYS A 185 66.47 -5.83 -38.25
CA LYS A 185 65.90 -7.10 -37.80
C LYS A 185 66.19 -7.34 -36.31
N TYR A 186 67.43 -7.13 -35.87
CA TYR A 186 67.79 -7.31 -34.46
C TYR A 186 67.00 -6.35 -33.55
N SER A 187 66.86 -5.08 -33.94
CA SER A 187 66.04 -4.10 -33.20
C SER A 187 64.59 -4.56 -33.09
N LEU A 188 63.96 -4.96 -34.20
CA LEU A 188 62.59 -5.45 -34.22
C LEU A 188 62.42 -6.73 -33.39
N GLU A 189 63.41 -7.62 -33.39
CA GLU A 189 63.40 -8.85 -32.60
C GLU A 189 63.47 -8.54 -31.10
N THR A 190 64.25 -7.53 -30.68
CA THR A 190 64.24 -7.06 -29.29
C THR A 190 62.92 -6.40 -28.88
N GLU A 191 62.32 -5.59 -29.75
CA GLU A 191 61.03 -4.96 -29.50
C GLU A 191 59.90 -6.01 -29.38
N LEU A 192 59.91 -7.03 -30.23
CA LEU A 192 58.99 -8.17 -30.13
C LEU A 192 59.16 -8.92 -28.82
N SER A 193 60.41 -9.15 -28.36
CA SER A 193 60.68 -9.80 -27.08
C SER A 193 60.15 -8.98 -25.91
N LEU A 194 60.36 -7.66 -25.91
CA LEU A 194 59.85 -6.77 -24.86
C LEU A 194 58.31 -6.69 -24.87
N LEU A 195 57.71 -6.69 -26.06
CA LEU A 195 56.25 -6.73 -26.20
C LEU A 195 55.69 -8.05 -25.66
N ASP A 196 56.31 -9.18 -25.96
CA ASP A 196 55.89 -10.49 -25.43
C ASP A 196 56.02 -10.57 -23.91
N GLU A 197 57.10 -10.04 -23.32
CA GLU A 197 57.23 -9.90 -21.87
C GLU A 197 56.12 -9.04 -21.27
N SER A 198 55.79 -7.91 -21.90
CA SER A 198 54.71 -7.02 -21.44
C SER A 198 53.34 -7.69 -21.54
N TYR A 199 53.10 -8.46 -22.61
CA TYR A 199 51.87 -9.23 -22.82
C TYR A 199 51.72 -10.32 -21.76
N ASN A 200 52.80 -11.06 -21.47
CA ASN A 200 52.79 -12.10 -20.45
C ASN A 200 52.53 -11.52 -19.05
N LYS A 201 53.16 -10.38 -18.70
CA LYS A 201 52.87 -9.67 -17.45
C LYS A 201 51.40 -9.24 -17.36
N LEU A 202 50.87 -8.61 -18.41
CA LEU A 202 49.46 -8.19 -18.44
C LEU A 202 48.50 -9.38 -18.32
N LYS A 203 48.83 -10.51 -18.95
CA LYS A 203 48.06 -11.75 -18.87
C LYS A 203 48.10 -12.35 -17.46
N GLU A 204 49.24 -12.31 -16.79
CA GLU A 204 49.36 -12.73 -15.38
C GLU A 204 48.52 -11.85 -14.46
N GLU A 205 48.59 -10.53 -14.60
CA GLU A 205 47.76 -9.59 -13.83
C GLU A 205 46.27 -9.82 -14.07
N PHE A 206 45.85 -9.99 -15.33
CA PHE A 206 44.47 -10.33 -15.66
C PHE A 206 44.03 -11.66 -15.02
N ASN A 207 44.90 -12.66 -15.00
CA ASN A 207 44.60 -13.94 -14.36
C ASN A 207 44.50 -13.81 -12.84
N LYS A 208 45.37 -13.01 -12.20
CA LYS A 208 45.30 -12.73 -10.74
C LYS A 208 43.99 -12.03 -10.39
N GLU A 209 43.64 -10.99 -11.14
CA GLU A 209 42.41 -10.23 -10.95
C GLU A 209 41.17 -11.13 -11.13
N LYS A 210 41.19 -11.99 -12.15
CA LYS A 210 40.14 -12.99 -12.35
C LYS A 210 40.04 -13.96 -11.16
N GLN A 211 41.15 -14.46 -10.64
CA GLN A 211 41.15 -15.36 -9.47
C GLN A 211 40.61 -14.64 -8.23
N PHE A 212 40.99 -13.39 -8.02
CA PHE A 212 40.48 -12.57 -6.92
C PHE A 212 38.96 -12.40 -6.97
N TYR A 213 38.38 -12.13 -8.14
CA TYR A 213 36.92 -12.07 -8.27
C TYR A 213 36.24 -13.42 -8.07
N ILE A 214 36.85 -14.52 -8.54
CA ILE A 214 36.34 -15.86 -8.28
C ILE A 214 36.32 -16.14 -6.78
N GLU A 215 37.41 -15.83 -6.07
CA GLU A 215 37.51 -16.03 -4.63
C GLU A 215 36.46 -15.20 -3.87
N LYS A 216 36.31 -13.91 -4.20
CA LYS A 216 35.25 -13.05 -3.65
C LYS A 216 33.85 -13.60 -3.91
N LEU A 217 33.57 -14.10 -5.11
CA LEU A 217 32.28 -14.72 -5.41
C LEU A 217 32.05 -15.98 -4.57
N THR A 218 33.06 -16.83 -4.42
CA THR A 218 32.94 -18.03 -3.58
C THR A 218 32.75 -17.70 -2.10
N GLU A 219 33.32 -16.60 -1.63
CA GLU A 219 33.11 -16.10 -0.26
C GLU A 219 31.68 -15.62 -0.07
N PHE A 220 31.13 -14.84 -1.02
CA PHE A 220 29.73 -14.44 -0.99
C PHE A 220 28.77 -15.64 -1.05
N GLU A 221 29.04 -16.62 -1.91
CA GLU A 221 28.25 -17.86 -1.97
C GLU A 221 28.24 -18.59 -0.61
N LYS A 222 29.39 -18.67 0.05
CA LYS A 222 29.51 -19.29 1.38
C LYS A 222 28.79 -18.50 2.48
N ASP A 223 28.81 -17.17 2.44
CA ASP A 223 28.05 -16.33 3.38
C ASP A 223 26.55 -16.53 3.19
N PHE A 224 26.06 -16.53 1.95
CA PHE A 224 24.66 -16.82 1.64
C PHE A 224 24.24 -18.21 2.12
N ASP A 225 25.03 -19.25 1.84
CA ASP A 225 24.76 -20.60 2.32
C ASP A 225 24.71 -20.67 3.85
N SER A 226 25.57 -19.92 4.54
CA SER A 226 25.59 -19.88 6.01
C SER A 226 24.35 -19.19 6.57
N LYS A 227 23.94 -18.06 5.99
CA LYS A 227 22.70 -17.36 6.34
C LYS A 227 21.46 -18.20 6.07
N ILE A 228 21.43 -18.92 4.95
CA ILE A 228 20.32 -19.84 4.64
C ILE A 228 20.23 -20.94 5.69
N LYS A 229 21.35 -21.60 6.03
CA LYS A 229 21.38 -22.63 7.09
C LYS A 229 20.97 -22.10 8.45
N GLU A 230 21.37 -20.87 8.79
CA GLU A 230 20.96 -20.24 10.04
C GLU A 230 19.45 -19.96 10.06
N LYS A 231 18.88 -19.42 8.97
CA LYS A 231 17.44 -19.23 8.84
C LYS A 231 16.68 -20.55 8.92
N GLU A 232 17.14 -21.59 8.25
CA GLU A 232 16.55 -22.93 8.32
C GLU A 232 16.56 -23.50 9.75
N LYS A 233 17.67 -23.33 10.48
CA LYS A 233 17.77 -23.73 11.87
C LYS A 233 16.79 -22.94 12.76
N ASN A 234 16.71 -21.62 12.58
CA ASN A 234 15.80 -20.78 13.34
C ASN A 234 14.34 -21.15 13.06
N PHE A 235 13.98 -21.44 11.80
CA PHE A 235 12.64 -21.94 11.44
C PHE A 235 12.32 -23.29 12.10
N GLU A 236 13.28 -24.21 12.19
CA GLU A 236 13.06 -25.50 12.85
C GLU A 236 12.95 -25.34 14.38
N ASP A 237 13.74 -24.45 14.98
CA ASP A 237 13.64 -24.10 16.41
C ASP A 237 12.28 -23.44 16.72
N ASP A 238 11.83 -22.47 15.91
CA ASP A 238 10.51 -21.83 16.04
C ASP A 238 9.39 -22.86 15.91
N LYS A 239 9.44 -23.72 14.90
CA LYS A 239 8.49 -24.81 14.71
C LYS A 239 8.45 -25.76 15.92
N TYR A 240 9.60 -26.07 16.51
CA TYR A 240 9.67 -26.88 17.72
C TYR A 240 9.00 -26.17 18.90
N THR A 241 9.25 -24.86 19.12
CA THR A 241 8.59 -24.11 20.19
C THR A 241 7.08 -24.01 20.02
N TYR A 242 6.59 -23.74 18.81
CA TYR A 242 5.14 -23.73 18.51
C TYR A 242 4.52 -25.11 18.75
N GLN A 243 5.20 -26.18 18.34
CA GLN A 243 4.73 -27.53 18.59
C GLN A 243 4.64 -27.84 20.09
N GLN A 244 5.57 -27.35 20.91
CA GLN A 244 5.50 -27.50 22.36
C GLN A 244 4.34 -26.70 22.98
N SER A 245 4.15 -25.44 22.57
CA SER A 245 3.02 -24.61 23.03
C SER A 245 1.65 -25.22 22.68
N ILE A 246 1.53 -25.81 21.48
CA ILE A 246 0.32 -26.53 21.08
C ILE A 246 0.09 -27.75 21.99
N LYS A 247 1.14 -28.54 22.28
CA LYS A 247 1.04 -29.69 23.19
C LYS A 247 0.61 -29.28 24.59
N GLU A 248 1.16 -28.19 25.13
CA GLU A 248 0.75 -27.66 26.43
C GLU A 248 -0.72 -27.23 26.44
N THR A 249 -1.17 -26.55 25.38
CA THR A 249 -2.57 -26.13 25.23
C THR A 249 -3.52 -27.33 25.13
N ILE A 250 -3.13 -28.39 24.41
CA ILE A 250 -3.89 -29.64 24.34
C ILE A 250 -4.00 -30.28 25.73
N ASN A 251 -2.90 -30.40 26.46
CA ASN A 251 -2.90 -30.97 27.81
C ASN A 251 -3.80 -30.16 28.78
N ASN A 252 -3.77 -28.83 28.69
CA ASN A 252 -4.64 -27.96 29.49
C ASN A 252 -6.11 -28.14 29.13
N ASN A 253 -6.44 -28.24 27.84
CA ASN A 253 -7.80 -28.51 27.39
C ASN A 253 -8.29 -29.90 27.84
N GLU A 254 -7.44 -30.93 27.80
CA GLU A 254 -7.77 -32.25 28.33
C GLU A 254 -8.03 -32.22 29.83
N PHE A 255 -7.26 -31.42 30.59
CA PHE A 255 -7.47 -31.22 32.02
C PHE A 255 -8.81 -30.52 32.30
N LEU A 256 -9.11 -29.44 31.58
CA LEU A 256 -10.38 -28.72 31.69
C LEU A 256 -11.56 -29.62 31.30
N GLN A 257 -11.42 -30.45 30.27
CA GLN A 257 -12.44 -31.40 29.85
C GLN A 257 -12.75 -32.41 30.95
N LYS A 258 -11.73 -32.96 31.62
CA LYS A 258 -11.92 -33.84 32.79
C LYS A 258 -12.66 -33.13 33.92
N GLN A 259 -12.31 -31.88 34.21
CA GLN A 259 -13.00 -31.09 35.23
C GLN A 259 -14.47 -30.84 34.88
N VAL A 260 -14.77 -30.52 33.62
CA VAL A 260 -16.15 -30.36 33.13
C VAL A 260 -16.93 -31.67 33.25
N ASP A 261 -16.32 -32.81 32.91
CA ASP A 261 -16.98 -34.11 33.01
C ASP A 261 -17.25 -34.50 34.47
N ASP A 262 -16.36 -34.17 35.40
CA ASP A 262 -16.58 -34.40 36.83
C ASP A 262 -17.66 -33.47 37.41
N LEU A 263 -17.69 -32.20 37.00
CA LEU A 263 -18.79 -31.28 37.36
C LEU A 263 -20.13 -31.77 36.79
N LYS A 264 -20.18 -32.27 35.55
CA LYS A 264 -21.38 -32.88 34.97
C LYS A 264 -21.88 -34.08 35.78
N LYS A 265 -20.97 -34.96 36.24
CA LYS A 265 -21.33 -36.07 37.14
C LYS A 265 -21.92 -35.56 38.46
N GLN A 266 -21.30 -34.53 39.07
CA GLN A 266 -21.81 -33.94 40.30
C GLN A 266 -23.20 -33.32 40.11
N VAL A 267 -23.43 -32.58 39.03
CA VAL A 267 -24.75 -32.02 38.67
C VAL A 267 -25.77 -33.14 38.49
N SER A 268 -25.45 -34.22 37.77
CA SER A 268 -26.36 -35.35 37.60
C SER A 268 -26.75 -36.01 38.93
N VAL A 269 -25.81 -36.12 39.87
CA VAL A 269 -26.12 -36.61 41.23
C VAL A 269 -27.07 -35.66 41.97
N LEU A 270 -26.81 -34.35 41.91
CA LEU A 270 -27.67 -33.35 42.55
C LEU A 270 -29.07 -33.29 41.91
N GLU A 271 -29.17 -33.39 40.59
CA GLU A 271 -30.44 -33.47 39.86
C GLU A 271 -31.24 -34.70 40.29
N ASN A 272 -30.58 -35.86 40.41
CA ASN A 272 -31.22 -37.08 40.91
C ASN A 272 -31.70 -36.91 42.36
N GLN A 273 -30.90 -36.28 43.23
CA GLN A 273 -31.30 -35.97 44.60
C GLN A 273 -32.49 -35.01 44.65
N LEU A 274 -32.51 -33.97 43.81
CA LEU A 274 -33.59 -33.00 43.71
C LEU A 274 -34.88 -33.65 43.19
N SER A 275 -34.77 -34.53 42.18
CA SER A 275 -35.89 -35.32 41.66
C SER A 275 -36.49 -36.19 42.76
N ASN A 276 -35.65 -36.90 43.52
CA ASN A 276 -36.08 -37.71 44.66
C ASN A 276 -36.74 -36.88 45.77
N ALA A 277 -36.17 -35.71 46.13
CA ALA A 277 -36.76 -34.81 47.11
C ALA A 277 -38.09 -34.24 46.62
N THR A 278 -38.20 -33.92 45.34
CA THR A 278 -39.44 -33.43 44.71
C THR A 278 -40.53 -34.50 44.72
N LEU A 279 -40.17 -35.76 44.44
CA LEU A 279 -41.07 -36.90 44.59
C LEU A 279 -41.56 -37.05 46.03
N GLN A 280 -40.67 -36.95 47.02
CA GLN A 280 -41.06 -36.98 48.44
C GLN A 280 -42.03 -35.84 48.80
N VAL A 281 -41.75 -34.60 48.40
CA VAL A 281 -42.64 -33.46 48.63
C VAL A 281 -44.00 -33.67 47.96
N SER A 282 -44.02 -34.23 46.74
CA SER A 282 -45.28 -34.53 46.03
C SER A 282 -46.12 -35.58 46.76
N THR A 283 -45.49 -36.65 47.29
CA THR A 283 -46.18 -37.67 48.09
C THR A 283 -46.72 -37.09 49.40
N LEU A 284 -45.94 -36.23 50.09
CA LEU A 284 -46.39 -35.55 51.30
C LEU A 284 -47.58 -34.62 51.02
N ARG A 285 -47.56 -33.87 49.91
CA ARG A 285 -48.71 -33.04 49.49
C ARG A 285 -49.96 -33.86 49.20
N GLN A 286 -49.82 -34.99 48.49
CA GLN A 286 -50.95 -35.89 48.24
C GLN A 286 -51.54 -36.45 49.55
N THR A 287 -50.70 -36.77 50.54
CA THR A 287 -51.20 -37.18 51.85
C THR A 287 -51.86 -36.05 52.64
N SER A 288 -51.42 -34.79 52.48
CA SER A 288 -52.08 -33.63 53.09
C SER A 288 -53.42 -33.26 52.43
N ASP A 289 -53.54 -33.44 51.11
CA ASP A 289 -54.80 -33.20 50.38
C ASP A 289 -55.89 -34.25 50.69
N VAL A 290 -55.50 -35.44 51.13
CA VAL A 290 -56.41 -36.47 51.65
C VAL A 290 -56.94 -36.09 53.04
N ILE A 291 -56.17 -35.32 53.82
CA ILE A 291 -56.56 -34.88 55.17
C ILE A 291 -57.46 -33.63 55.11
N THR A 292 -57.28 -32.74 54.12
CA THR A 292 -58.10 -31.53 53.97
C THR A 292 -59.45 -31.77 53.27
N LYS A 293 -59.57 -32.82 52.44
CA LYS A 293 -60.83 -33.21 51.77
C LYS A 293 -61.92 -33.82 52.68
N LYS A 294 -61.67 -33.99 54.00
CA LYS A 294 -62.70 -34.42 54.97
C LYS A 294 -63.44 -33.28 55.69
N ARG A 295 -63.20 -32.01 55.33
CA ARG A 295 -63.89 -30.87 55.95
C ARG A 295 -64.51 -29.95 54.90
N SER A 296 -65.62 -30.40 54.32
CA SER A 296 -66.45 -29.59 53.43
C SER A 296 -67.85 -29.35 54.02
N HIS A 297 -68.17 -28.08 54.30
CA HIS A 297 -69.52 -27.53 54.19
C HIS A 297 -69.44 -26.02 53.85
N SER A 298 -69.69 -25.71 52.56
CA SER A 298 -70.30 -24.53 51.86
C SER A 298 -70.17 -23.07 52.38
N PRO A 299 -70.55 -22.02 51.59
CA PRO A 299 -70.89 -21.94 50.17
C PRO A 299 -70.15 -20.81 49.39
N GLU A 300 -70.47 -20.72 48.09
CA GLU A 300 -70.12 -19.74 47.05
C GLU A 300 -69.68 -18.32 47.46
N VAL A 301 -68.55 -17.87 46.91
CA VAL A 301 -68.35 -16.47 46.49
C VAL A 301 -67.60 -16.45 45.16
N LYS A 302 -68.21 -15.85 44.14
CA LYS A 302 -67.59 -15.48 42.87
C LYS A 302 -66.61 -14.33 43.11
N SER A 303 -65.33 -14.48 42.74
CA SER A 303 -64.43 -13.34 42.54
C SER A 303 -63.37 -13.60 41.48
N ILE A 304 -63.67 -13.08 40.28
CA ILE A 304 -62.80 -12.31 39.38
C ILE A 304 -61.49 -12.98 38.90
N LEU A 305 -61.54 -13.34 37.61
CA LEU A 305 -60.40 -13.59 36.72
C LEU A 305 -59.48 -12.36 36.63
N LEU A 306 -58.18 -12.56 36.85
CA LEU A 306 -57.10 -11.73 36.31
C LEU A 306 -56.15 -12.63 35.48
N PRO A 307 -55.55 -12.13 34.39
CA PRO A 307 -55.22 -12.93 33.21
C PRO A 307 -53.88 -13.65 33.32
N LYS A 308 -53.81 -14.81 32.67
CA LYS A 308 -52.59 -15.56 32.32
C LYS A 308 -51.61 -14.67 31.55
N PHE A 309 -50.34 -14.72 31.95
CA PHE A 309 -49.22 -14.45 31.06
C PHE A 309 -48.63 -15.79 30.61
N GLU A 310 -48.86 -16.14 29.35
CA GLU A 310 -48.06 -17.13 28.61
C GLU A 310 -46.92 -16.36 27.91
N PRO A 311 -45.65 -16.80 27.96
CA PRO A 311 -44.68 -16.39 26.98
C PRO A 311 -44.89 -17.24 25.73
N ALA A 312 -45.32 -16.55 24.68
CA ALA A 312 -45.47 -17.05 23.33
C ALA A 312 -44.15 -17.63 22.80
N ILE A 313 -44.24 -18.86 22.30
CA ILE A 313 -43.36 -19.37 21.26
C ILE A 313 -43.62 -18.51 20.02
N ASN A 314 -42.61 -17.80 19.53
CA ASN A 314 -42.59 -17.37 18.14
C ASN A 314 -41.16 -17.28 17.60
N ILE A 315 -40.82 -18.29 16.79
CA ILE A 315 -40.25 -18.15 15.45
C ILE A 315 -39.33 -16.93 15.26
N ARG A 316 -38.02 -17.17 15.38
CA ARG A 316 -37.03 -16.58 14.46
C ARG A 316 -35.99 -17.63 14.10
N SER A 317 -36.28 -18.34 13.02
CA SER A 317 -35.27 -18.88 12.12
C SER A 317 -34.39 -17.75 11.58
N ASN A 318 -33.09 -18.04 11.47
CA ASN A 318 -32.10 -17.41 10.60
C ASN A 318 -31.85 -15.90 10.77
N ILE A 319 -30.81 -15.56 11.54
CA ILE A 319 -29.68 -14.71 11.13
C ILE A 319 -28.47 -15.24 11.93
N GLU A 320 -27.87 -16.34 11.47
CA GLU A 320 -26.51 -16.77 11.81
C GLU A 320 -25.72 -16.76 10.51
N ALA A 321 -25.53 -15.56 9.99
CA ALA A 321 -24.53 -15.21 8.98
C ALA A 321 -24.39 -13.69 9.08
N GLU A 322 -23.15 -13.23 9.21
CA GLU A 322 -22.75 -11.81 9.18
C GLU A 322 -22.82 -11.03 10.50
N MET A 323 -21.97 -11.40 11.47
CA MET A 323 -21.37 -10.46 12.43
C MET A 323 -19.94 -10.90 12.77
N PHE A 324 -19.03 -10.81 11.79
CA PHE A 324 -17.58 -10.95 12.02
C PHE A 324 -16.80 -10.05 11.07
N LEU A 325 -17.15 -8.76 11.02
CA LEU A 325 -16.28 -7.70 10.51
C LEU A 325 -16.68 -6.40 11.20
N ASN A 326 -16.04 -6.10 12.34
CA ASN A 326 -15.75 -4.75 12.84
C ASN A 326 -15.19 -4.84 14.26
N SER A 327 -13.87 -4.91 14.36
CA SER A 327 -13.12 -4.55 15.56
C SER A 327 -11.96 -3.65 15.13
N ASN A 328 -12.25 -2.36 15.06
CA ASN A 328 -11.25 -1.32 15.30
C ASN A 328 -11.09 -1.22 16.82
N GLU A 329 -9.97 -1.69 17.34
CA GLU A 329 -9.44 -1.40 18.68
C GLU A 329 -7.98 -0.99 18.43
N ASP A 330 -7.64 0.29 18.39
CA ASP A 330 -7.35 1.17 19.53
C ASP A 330 -6.37 0.51 20.53
N PHE A 331 -5.08 0.55 20.17
CA PHE A 331 -3.99 0.06 21.00
C PHE A 331 -3.55 1.19 21.95
N SER A 332 -4.15 1.23 23.14
CA SER A 332 -3.59 1.95 24.28
C SER A 332 -2.47 1.09 24.87
N VAL A 333 -1.24 1.58 24.81
CA VAL A 333 -0.07 0.94 25.44
C VAL A 333 -0.05 1.35 26.91
N ASP A 334 -0.43 0.40 27.77
CA ASP A 334 -0.27 0.43 29.22
C ASP A 334 1.21 0.22 29.56
N ASP A 335 1.85 1.27 30.08
CA ASP A 335 3.25 1.29 30.52
C ASP A 335 3.29 1.12 32.05
N GLY A 336 3.82 -0.01 32.50
CA GLY A 336 3.97 -0.28 33.91
C GLY A 336 4.65 -1.61 34.17
N LEU A 337 5.98 -1.58 34.32
CA LEU A 337 6.77 -2.25 35.37
C LEU A 337 8.28 -2.24 35.02
N SER A 338 9.05 -1.30 35.60
CA SER A 338 10.47 -1.47 35.91
C SER A 338 10.93 -0.55 37.07
N PRO A 339 11.83 -0.99 37.98
CA PRO A 339 12.29 -0.22 39.14
C PRO A 339 13.38 0.83 38.81
N PRO A 340 13.71 1.75 39.74
CA PRO A 340 14.36 3.02 39.45
C PRO A 340 15.88 2.89 39.30
N ILE A 341 16.41 3.37 38.17
CA ILE A 341 17.85 3.58 37.97
C ILE A 341 18.12 5.09 37.94
N ASP A 342 19.22 5.43 38.61
CA ASP A 342 19.62 6.75 39.07
C ASP A 342 19.56 7.87 38.03
N LYS A 343 19.14 9.03 38.54
CA LYS A 343 19.39 10.32 37.92
C LYS A 343 20.90 10.58 37.95
N ASN A 344 21.58 10.49 36.82
CA ASN A 344 22.69 11.36 36.43
C ASN A 344 23.05 11.16 34.95
N GLU A 345 23.35 12.28 34.29
CA GLU A 345 23.87 12.41 32.92
C GLU A 345 22.89 12.14 31.77
N LYS A 346 22.01 13.14 31.55
CA LYS A 346 21.52 13.44 30.20
C LYS A 346 22.71 13.83 29.32
N PHE A 347 23.25 12.88 28.56
CA PHE A 347 24.01 13.20 27.36
C PHE A 347 23.00 13.68 26.30
N ASN A 348 23.02 14.98 26.03
CA ASN A 348 22.20 15.55 24.97
C ASN A 348 22.89 15.20 23.64
N LEU A 349 22.17 14.49 22.77
CA LEU A 349 22.61 14.18 21.40
C LEU A 349 23.06 15.43 20.62
N LYS A 350 22.52 16.59 21.01
CA LYS A 350 22.86 17.90 20.45
C LYS A 350 24.24 18.42 20.89
N ASP A 351 24.73 18.00 22.06
CA ASP A 351 26.04 18.42 22.58
C ASP A 351 27.17 17.63 21.90
N LEU A 352 26.98 16.32 21.65
CA LEU A 352 27.88 15.47 20.85
C LEU A 352 27.96 15.86 19.37
N LEU A 353 26.86 16.42 18.81
CA LEU A 353 26.81 16.92 17.44
C LEU A 353 27.31 18.37 17.31
N SER A 354 27.64 19.03 18.41
CA SER A 354 28.12 20.42 18.44
C SER A 354 29.58 20.58 18.89
N GLU A 355 30.19 19.51 19.41
CA GLU A 355 31.61 19.51 19.71
C GLU A 355 32.40 19.41 18.39
N ASN A 356 33.07 20.52 18.07
CA ASN A 356 33.77 20.75 16.82
C ASN A 356 34.78 19.64 16.51
N PHE A 357 34.44 18.75 15.58
CA PHE A 357 35.43 18.10 14.73
C PHE A 357 35.81 19.08 13.60
N ASP A 358 36.55 20.12 13.98
CA ASP A 358 37.21 21.01 13.03
C ASP A 358 38.42 20.25 12.44
N GLY A 359 38.17 19.38 11.46
CA GLY A 359 39.24 18.59 10.85
C GLY A 359 38.86 17.40 9.96
N VAL A 360 37.62 17.18 9.54
CA VAL A 360 37.29 16.07 8.63
C VAL A 360 36.46 16.56 7.46
N SER A 361 37.14 16.81 6.35
CA SER A 361 36.52 17.00 5.04
C SER A 361 35.55 15.86 4.71
N GLU A 362 34.36 16.27 4.25
CA GLU A 362 33.39 15.54 3.43
C GLU A 362 33.73 14.08 3.13
N ILE A 363 33.16 13.15 3.91
CA ILE A 363 33.13 11.73 3.56
C ILE A 363 31.84 11.50 2.77
N SER A 364 31.92 11.77 1.47
CA SER A 364 30.96 11.30 0.48
C SER A 364 30.98 9.76 0.41
N PRO A 365 29.83 9.08 0.23
CA PRO A 365 29.74 7.61 0.17
C PRO A 365 30.47 6.95 -1.00
N PHE A 366 31.14 7.72 -1.87
CA PHE A 366 31.79 7.24 -3.09
C PHE A 366 33.33 7.36 -3.10
N ASN A 367 33.97 7.76 -1.99
CA ASN A 367 35.44 7.72 -1.90
C ASN A 367 35.93 6.38 -1.35
N LEU A 368 36.02 5.39 -2.23
CA LEU A 368 36.66 4.09 -1.97
C LEU A 368 38.19 4.21 -1.76
N ASP A 369 38.77 5.38 -2.05
CA ASP A 369 40.22 5.61 -2.03
C ASP A 369 40.81 5.80 -0.61
N LYS A 370 39.98 5.93 0.43
CA LYS A 370 40.45 6.08 1.81
C LYS A 370 40.83 4.77 2.51
N TRP A 371 40.54 3.63 1.87
CA TRP A 371 40.94 2.30 2.36
C TRP A 371 42.27 1.82 1.77
N ASN A 372 42.87 2.59 0.86
CA ASN A 372 44.20 2.34 0.29
C ASN A 372 45.32 3.17 0.96
N SER A 373 45.05 3.80 2.10
CA SER A 373 46.13 4.36 2.91
C SER A 373 46.96 3.21 3.47
N ASN A 374 48.18 3.07 2.95
CA ASN A 374 49.25 2.26 3.52
C ASN A 374 49.70 2.85 4.87
N ASP A 375 48.78 2.93 5.83
CA ASP A 375 49.09 3.32 7.19
C ASP A 375 49.47 2.04 7.94
N THR A 376 50.78 1.94 8.13
CA THR A 376 51.51 1.08 9.07
C THR A 376 50.63 0.54 10.18
N GLU A 377 50.65 -0.79 10.38
CA GLU A 377 50.23 -1.52 11.60
C GLU A 377 49.94 -0.63 12.82
N GLU A 378 48.82 0.09 12.80
CA GLU A 378 48.27 0.70 13.99
C GLU A 378 47.48 -0.41 14.66
N GLU A 379 48.03 -0.85 15.79
CA GLU A 379 47.42 -1.77 16.72
C GLU A 379 45.93 -1.45 16.82
N ILE A 380 45.09 -2.33 16.25
CA ILE A 380 43.63 -2.21 16.32
C ILE A 380 43.29 -2.28 17.81
N THR A 381 43.19 -1.12 18.46
CA THR A 381 42.87 -1.08 19.87
C THR A 381 41.45 -1.61 20.04
N LEU A 382 41.19 -2.27 21.17
CA LEU A 382 39.87 -2.85 21.48
C LEU A 382 38.74 -1.81 21.34
N GLU A 383 39.06 -0.55 21.59
CA GLU A 383 38.18 0.62 21.42
C GLU A 383 37.78 0.86 19.96
N HIS A 384 38.71 0.82 18.99
CA HIS A 384 38.39 0.95 17.57
C HIS A 384 37.50 -0.19 17.07
N TYR A 385 37.72 -1.41 17.58
CA TYR A 385 36.86 -2.55 17.28
C TYR A 385 35.45 -2.36 17.85
N GLU A 386 35.34 -1.88 19.10
CA GLU A 386 34.05 -1.63 19.73
C GLU A 386 33.28 -0.51 19.03
N GLU A 387 33.95 0.56 18.62
CA GLU A 387 33.36 1.61 17.78
C GLU A 387 32.86 1.09 16.44
N ALA A 388 33.66 0.26 15.75
CA ALA A 388 33.26 -0.33 14.47
C ALA A 388 32.02 -1.23 14.64
N LEU A 389 31.94 -1.98 15.75
CA LEU A 389 30.82 -2.86 16.07
C LEU A 389 29.55 -2.04 16.41
N GLN A 390 29.69 -0.92 17.12
CA GLN A 390 28.59 0.01 17.38
C GLN A 390 28.08 0.66 16.09
N LYS A 391 28.99 1.11 15.21
CA LYS A 391 28.64 1.65 13.89
C LYS A 391 27.93 0.61 13.03
N LEU A 392 28.39 -0.64 13.05
CA LEU A 392 27.76 -1.75 12.33
C LEU A 392 26.35 -2.05 12.84
N LYS A 393 26.14 -2.09 14.15
CA LYS A 393 24.79 -2.25 14.76
C LYS A 393 23.86 -1.09 14.39
N HIS A 394 24.38 0.13 14.35
CA HIS A 394 23.61 1.28 13.93
C HIS A 394 23.20 1.18 12.44
N PHE A 395 24.14 0.79 11.57
CA PHE A 395 23.84 0.56 10.16
C PHE A 395 22.85 -0.59 9.95
N GLU A 396 22.95 -1.67 10.72
CA GLU A 396 21.99 -2.77 10.69
C GLU A 396 20.58 -2.29 11.09
N SER A 397 20.47 -1.47 12.14
CA SER A 397 19.20 -0.86 12.54
C SER A 397 18.63 0.06 11.45
N LEU A 398 19.47 0.91 10.86
CA LEU A 398 19.06 1.80 9.77
C LEU A 398 18.62 1.02 8.52
N LEU A 399 19.32 -0.07 8.20
CA LEU A 399 18.97 -0.94 7.07
C LEU A 399 17.62 -1.61 7.32
N LYS A 400 17.41 -2.14 8.53
CA LYS A 400 16.14 -2.75 8.94
C LYS A 400 14.99 -1.73 8.88
N ASP A 401 15.21 -0.51 9.36
CA ASP A 401 14.22 0.56 9.27
C ASP A 401 13.94 0.89 7.79
N SER A 402 14.96 0.96 6.94
CA SER A 402 14.81 1.16 5.51
C SER A 402 14.04 0.02 4.82
N GLU A 403 14.29 -1.23 5.19
CA GLU A 403 13.54 -2.39 4.68
C GLU A 403 12.06 -2.32 5.08
N ILE A 404 11.76 -1.93 6.32
CA ILE A 404 10.38 -1.74 6.80
C ILE A 404 9.69 -0.63 6.01
N TRP A 405 10.33 0.53 5.87
CA TRP A 405 9.79 1.65 5.09
C TRP A 405 9.56 1.28 3.63
N ASN A 406 10.48 0.54 3.02
CA ASN A 406 10.33 0.07 1.65
C ASN A 406 9.14 -0.91 1.52
N SER A 407 9.00 -1.85 2.46
CA SER A 407 7.85 -2.78 2.48
C SER A 407 6.52 -2.05 2.64
N GLN A 408 6.46 -1.03 3.50
CA GLN A 408 5.28 -0.19 3.66
C GLN A 408 4.96 0.60 2.39
N LEU A 409 5.99 1.15 1.73
CA LEU A 409 5.82 1.88 0.47
C LEU A 409 5.29 0.95 -0.63
N GLU A 410 5.82 -0.27 -0.73
CA GLU A 410 5.31 -1.27 -1.67
C GLU A 410 3.83 -1.62 -1.40
N GLU A 411 3.44 -1.75 -0.14
CA GLU A 411 2.04 -1.98 0.24
C GLU A 411 1.15 -0.79 -0.14
N GLN A 412 1.58 0.44 0.14
CA GLN A 412 0.88 1.64 -0.28
C GLN A 412 0.75 1.72 -1.80
N VAL A 413 1.79 1.38 -2.55
CA VAL A 413 1.74 1.33 -4.02
C VAL A 413 0.74 0.27 -4.50
N LYS A 414 0.72 -0.92 -3.87
CA LYS A 414 -0.26 -1.97 -4.20
C LYS A 414 -1.69 -1.49 -3.91
N PHE A 415 -1.90 -0.88 -2.73
CA PHE A 415 -3.19 -0.32 -2.35
C PHE A 415 -3.66 0.77 -3.33
N LEU A 416 -2.80 1.74 -3.65
CA LEU A 416 -3.11 2.81 -4.62
C LEU A 416 -3.44 2.26 -6.01
N LYS A 417 -2.71 1.23 -6.47
CA LYS A 417 -3.04 0.55 -7.74
C LYS A 417 -4.41 -0.11 -7.71
N THR A 418 -4.76 -0.78 -6.61
CA THR A 418 -6.10 -1.37 -6.46
C THR A 418 -7.20 -0.31 -6.39
N GLU A 419 -6.94 0.81 -5.72
CA GLU A 419 -7.87 1.92 -5.61
C GLU A 419 -8.07 2.59 -6.97
N LEU A 420 -7.00 2.83 -7.73
CA LEU A 420 -7.08 3.34 -9.10
C LEU A 420 -7.89 2.40 -10.00
N ARG A 421 -7.68 1.08 -9.89
CA ARG A 421 -8.46 0.09 -10.63
C ARG A 421 -9.94 0.11 -10.22
N ARG A 422 -10.25 0.34 -8.95
CA ARG A 422 -11.62 0.48 -8.46
C ARG A 422 -12.27 1.75 -9.00
N ILE A 423 -11.58 2.88 -8.96
CA ILE A 423 -12.06 4.18 -9.44
C ILE A 423 -12.31 4.12 -10.95
N THR A 424 -11.38 3.58 -11.73
CA THR A 424 -11.53 3.43 -13.20
C THR A 424 -12.71 2.55 -13.56
N ASN A 425 -12.87 1.38 -12.93
CA ASN A 425 -14.04 0.53 -13.14
C ASN A 425 -15.36 1.24 -12.75
N ASN A 426 -15.34 2.06 -11.69
CA ASN A 426 -16.51 2.83 -11.29
C ASN A 426 -16.81 3.96 -12.27
N GLU A 427 -15.78 4.61 -12.82
CA GLU A 427 -15.92 5.62 -13.86
C GLU A 427 -16.50 5.01 -15.14
N GLU A 428 -16.04 3.84 -15.57
CA GLU A 428 -16.63 3.08 -16.67
C GLU A 428 -18.11 2.79 -16.40
N ARG A 429 -18.48 2.34 -15.19
CA ARG A 429 -19.89 2.16 -14.80
C ARG A 429 -20.69 3.45 -14.84
N MET A 430 -20.11 4.57 -14.42
CA MET A 430 -20.76 5.89 -14.49
C MET A 430 -20.93 6.36 -15.94
N GLN A 431 -19.98 6.07 -16.82
CA GLN A 431 -20.13 6.30 -18.27
C GLN A 431 -21.23 5.42 -18.85
N HIS A 432 -21.30 4.14 -18.48
CA HIS A 432 -22.40 3.26 -18.85
C HIS A 432 -23.75 3.76 -18.31
N LEU A 433 -23.80 4.30 -17.09
CA LEU A 433 -25.00 4.86 -16.49
C LEU A 433 -25.46 6.13 -17.22
N LYS A 434 -24.54 7.02 -17.61
CA LYS A 434 -24.82 8.17 -18.47
C LYS A 434 -25.32 7.74 -19.85
N ASN A 435 -24.73 6.68 -20.41
CA ASN A 435 -25.20 6.09 -21.66
C ASN A 435 -26.61 5.50 -21.51
N ILE A 436 -26.96 4.91 -20.36
CA ILE A 436 -28.33 4.44 -20.05
C ILE A 436 -29.31 5.62 -19.95
N GLU A 437 -28.91 6.75 -19.40
CA GLU A 437 -29.75 7.96 -19.38
C GLU A 437 -30.02 8.48 -20.79
N TYR A 438 -29.00 8.53 -21.64
CA TYR A 438 -29.18 8.86 -23.06
C TYR A 438 -30.09 7.85 -23.79
N VAL A 439 -29.89 6.56 -23.54
CA VAL A 439 -30.76 5.48 -24.07
C VAL A 439 -32.21 5.70 -23.65
N LYS A 440 -32.45 6.04 -22.37
CA LYS A 440 -33.78 6.34 -21.85
C LYS A 440 -34.41 7.51 -22.58
N ASP A 441 -33.67 8.58 -22.84
CA ASP A 441 -34.18 9.75 -23.58
C ASP A 441 -34.52 9.41 -25.03
N VAL A 442 -33.66 8.63 -25.70
CA VAL A 442 -33.90 8.16 -27.07
C VAL A 442 -35.14 7.25 -27.13
N ILE A 443 -35.31 6.33 -26.19
CA ILE A 443 -36.49 5.46 -26.09
C ILE A 443 -37.76 6.29 -25.81
N LEU A 444 -37.69 7.24 -24.88
CA LEU A 444 -38.82 8.12 -24.58
C LEU A 444 -39.19 8.98 -25.79
N LYS A 445 -38.22 9.43 -26.58
CA LYS A 445 -38.44 10.17 -27.82
C LYS A 445 -39.06 9.29 -28.91
N PHE A 446 -38.66 8.02 -28.97
CA PHE A 446 -39.24 7.03 -29.89
C PHE A 446 -40.71 6.71 -29.56
N ILE A 447 -41.08 6.66 -28.28
CA ILE A 447 -42.44 6.35 -27.82
C ILE A 447 -43.39 7.56 -27.94
N LYS A 448 -42.89 8.78 -27.71
CA LYS A 448 -43.70 10.02 -27.79
C LYS A 448 -44.22 10.27 -29.21
N ASP A 449 -45.30 11.04 -29.29
CA ASP A 449 -45.90 11.44 -30.57
C ASP A 449 -44.89 12.21 -31.43
N GLU A 450 -44.83 11.86 -32.73
CA GLU A 450 -43.90 12.48 -33.67
C GLU A 450 -44.19 13.98 -33.80
N LYS A 451 -43.20 14.81 -33.50
CA LYS A 451 -43.28 16.26 -33.73
C LYS A 451 -42.81 16.65 -35.14
N VAL A 452 -42.03 15.78 -35.77
CA VAL A 452 -41.47 15.93 -37.11
C VAL A 452 -41.72 14.64 -37.90
N GLU A 453 -42.10 14.76 -39.17
CA GLU A 453 -42.37 13.62 -40.05
C GLU A 453 -41.13 12.72 -40.19
N ASN A 454 -41.28 11.40 -40.00
CA ASN A 454 -40.22 10.38 -40.03
C ASN A 454 -39.18 10.42 -38.89
N GLU A 455 -39.45 11.15 -37.80
CA GLU A 455 -38.54 11.20 -36.64
C GLU A 455 -38.26 9.81 -36.06
N ARG A 456 -39.27 8.91 -35.96
CA ARG A 456 -39.05 7.57 -35.43
C ARG A 456 -38.16 6.71 -36.30
N LYS A 457 -38.25 6.83 -37.64
CA LYS A 457 -37.37 6.10 -38.56
C LYS A 457 -35.90 6.52 -38.39
N GLN A 458 -35.65 7.80 -38.12
CA GLN A 458 -34.29 8.31 -37.89
C GLN A 458 -33.69 7.84 -36.55
N LEU A 459 -34.53 7.50 -35.56
CA LEU A 459 -34.09 7.00 -34.26
C LEU A 459 -33.75 5.50 -34.26
N ILE A 460 -34.19 4.72 -35.26
CA ILE A 460 -33.94 3.26 -35.33
C ILE A 460 -32.44 2.92 -35.45
N PRO A 461 -31.65 3.56 -36.33
CA PRO A 461 -30.20 3.31 -36.38
C PRO A 461 -29.50 3.63 -35.05
N ILE A 462 -29.97 4.65 -34.34
CA ILE A 462 -29.43 5.06 -33.03
C ILE A 462 -29.78 4.01 -31.96
N LEU A 463 -31.01 3.51 -31.95
CA LEU A 463 -31.41 2.41 -31.06
C LEU A 463 -30.65 1.11 -31.37
N LYS A 464 -30.40 0.82 -32.65
CA LYS A 464 -29.58 -0.32 -33.08
C LYS A 464 -28.18 -0.28 -32.49
N THR A 465 -27.50 0.87 -32.55
CA THR A 465 -26.13 1.00 -32.02
C THR A 465 -26.09 1.06 -30.50
N LEU A 466 -27.06 1.71 -29.86
CA LEU A 466 -27.09 1.88 -28.40
C LEU A 466 -27.50 0.62 -27.65
N LEU A 467 -28.47 -0.15 -28.16
CA LEU A 467 -28.98 -1.37 -27.51
C LEU A 467 -28.38 -2.65 -28.12
N LYS A 468 -27.51 -2.53 -29.12
CA LYS A 468 -26.94 -3.65 -29.90
C LYS A 468 -28.02 -4.61 -30.40
N LEU A 469 -29.07 -4.06 -31.01
CA LEU A 469 -30.21 -4.83 -31.52
C LEU A 469 -29.78 -5.70 -32.72
N SER A 470 -30.33 -6.90 -32.79
CA SER A 470 -30.21 -7.79 -33.93
C SER A 470 -31.01 -7.26 -35.15
N ASP A 471 -30.66 -7.70 -36.35
CA ASP A 471 -31.35 -7.26 -37.58
C ASP A 471 -32.84 -7.67 -37.60
N GLU A 472 -33.22 -8.75 -36.89
CA GLU A 472 -34.60 -9.16 -36.71
C GLU A 472 -35.39 -8.15 -35.84
N GLU A 473 -34.81 -7.69 -34.73
CA GLU A 473 -35.42 -6.69 -33.84
C GLU A 473 -35.52 -5.32 -34.53
N VAL A 474 -34.52 -4.96 -35.35
CA VAL A 474 -34.54 -3.73 -36.15
C VAL A 474 -35.70 -3.74 -37.15
N ASN A 475 -35.94 -4.87 -37.84
CA ASN A 475 -37.07 -5.03 -38.76
C ASN A 475 -38.43 -4.87 -38.04
N VAL A 476 -38.53 -5.31 -36.78
CA VAL A 476 -39.75 -5.10 -35.97
C VAL A 476 -39.96 -3.61 -35.67
N LEU A 477 -38.90 -2.87 -35.32
CA LEU A 477 -38.98 -1.43 -35.08
C LEU A 477 -39.33 -0.63 -36.35
N GLU A 478 -38.81 -1.03 -37.51
CA GLU A 478 -39.14 -0.40 -38.80
C GLU A 478 -40.61 -0.64 -39.19
N ASN A 479 -41.08 -1.87 -39.01
CA ASN A 479 -42.50 -2.22 -39.20
C ASN A 479 -43.42 -1.49 -38.23
N PHE A 480 -42.98 -1.24 -36.98
CA PHE A 480 -43.73 -0.45 -36.02
C PHE A 480 -43.80 1.03 -36.42
N SER A 481 -42.68 1.61 -36.81
CA SER A 481 -42.57 3.00 -37.24
C SER A 481 -43.44 3.31 -38.47
N THR A 482 -43.45 2.43 -39.46
CA THR A 482 -44.27 2.56 -40.67
C THR A 482 -45.78 2.44 -40.39
N LYS A 483 -46.20 1.48 -39.55
CA LYS A 483 -47.61 1.30 -39.16
C LYS A 483 -48.16 2.47 -38.34
N PHE A 484 -47.34 3.07 -37.48
CA PHE A 484 -47.76 4.21 -36.66
C PHE A 484 -47.92 5.49 -37.50
N ALA A 485 -47.05 5.71 -38.49
CA ALA A 485 -47.15 6.84 -39.42
C ALA A 485 -48.45 6.82 -40.25
N LEU A 486 -48.93 5.63 -40.63
CA LEU A 486 -50.19 5.46 -41.38
C LEU A 486 -51.45 5.77 -40.56
N ASN A 487 -51.44 5.49 -39.26
CA ASN A 487 -52.60 5.71 -38.38
C ASN A 487 -52.82 7.17 -37.95
N ASN A 488 -51.88 8.08 -38.21
CA ASN A 488 -52.01 9.50 -37.86
C ASN A 488 -52.91 10.31 -38.80
N THR A 489 -53.50 9.70 -39.84
CA THR A 489 -54.43 10.37 -40.77
C THR A 489 -55.91 10.16 -40.45
N GLY A 490 -56.26 9.42 -39.38
CA GLY A 490 -57.64 9.21 -38.96
C GLY A 490 -57.78 9.28 -37.44
N LYS A 491 -58.68 10.15 -36.94
CA LYS A 491 -59.12 10.11 -35.54
C LYS A 491 -59.54 8.68 -35.17
N LEU A 492 -58.88 8.05 -34.18
CA LEU A 492 -59.49 7.39 -33.01
C LEU A 492 -58.51 6.49 -32.23
N THR A 493 -58.60 6.63 -30.90
CA THR A 493 -58.41 5.63 -29.83
C THR A 493 -57.04 5.01 -29.59
N ASN A 494 -56.49 5.36 -28.43
CA ASN A 494 -55.47 4.64 -27.67
C ASN A 494 -55.75 3.13 -27.59
N ASN A 495 -55.15 2.34 -28.48
CA ASN A 495 -55.22 0.89 -28.46
C ASN A 495 -53.84 0.28 -28.12
N TRP A 496 -53.28 0.68 -26.98
CA TRP A 496 -52.00 0.18 -26.46
C TRP A 496 -52.08 -1.27 -25.97
N GLY A 497 -53.28 -1.76 -25.61
CA GLY A 497 -53.49 -3.10 -25.06
C GLY A 497 -53.28 -4.26 -26.06
N SER A 498 -53.34 -4.00 -27.37
CA SER A 498 -53.19 -5.06 -28.37
C SER A 498 -51.73 -5.46 -28.61
N TYR A 499 -50.77 -4.60 -28.29
CA TYR A 499 -49.35 -4.85 -28.55
C TYR A 499 -48.68 -5.66 -27.44
N PHE A 500 -49.16 -5.56 -26.20
CA PHE A 500 -48.65 -6.36 -25.08
C PHE A 500 -49.11 -7.82 -25.13
N LYS A 501 -50.23 -8.14 -25.80
CA LYS A 501 -50.68 -9.52 -25.96
C LYS A 501 -49.75 -10.40 -26.78
N ASN A 502 -48.95 -9.81 -27.68
CA ASN A 502 -47.98 -10.58 -28.46
C ASN A 502 -46.63 -10.75 -27.76
N LEU A 503 -46.38 -10.06 -26.63
CA LEU A 503 -45.16 -10.22 -25.83
C LEU A 503 -45.32 -11.20 -24.67
N THR A 504 -46.55 -11.44 -24.21
CA THR A 504 -46.86 -12.50 -23.25
C THR A 504 -47.35 -13.70 -24.04
N GLY A 505 -46.48 -14.67 -24.31
CA GLY A 505 -46.83 -15.90 -25.04
C GLY A 505 -47.86 -16.77 -24.31
N ILE A 506 -49.14 -16.37 -24.37
CA ILE A 506 -50.36 -17.14 -24.10
C ILE A 506 -51.34 -16.86 -25.23
#